data_AF-A0A662CQK1-F1
#
_entry.id   AF-A0A662CQK1-F1
#
_cell.length_a   1.000
_cell.length_b   1.000
_cell.length_c   1.000
_cell.angle_alpha   90.00
_cell.angle_beta   90.00
_cell.angle_gamma   90.00
#
_symmetry.space_group_name_H-M   'P 1'
#
loop_
_entity.id
_entity.type
_entity.pdbx_description
1 polymer ?
#
loop_
_entity_poly.entity_id
_entity_poly.type
_entity_poly.pdbx_seq_one_letter_code
_entity_poly.pdbx_strand_id
1 'polypeptide(L)'
;MNKKISLSLVLGVLVVLLSVGCQKEGGQATMSATGAPETVVDYSQVRIKKFPVAMQMWTFRRFTFFEALEKVKELGIGYIQAYPGQKLGGPFPESKFSHEMSEEEIQAVQAALKR
;
A
#
# COMPACT_ATOMS: atom_id res chain seq x y z
N MET A 1 24.98 -49.07 -25.55
CA MET A 1 26.08 -49.58 -24.71
C MET A 1 26.95 -48.41 -24.22
N ASN A 2 26.91 -48.22 -22.90
CA ASN A 2 27.84 -47.54 -21.99
C ASN A 2 28.12 -46.04 -22.24
N LYS A 3 27.20 -45.20 -21.75
CA LYS A 3 27.44 -43.77 -21.52
C LYS A 3 28.50 -43.63 -20.42
N LYS A 4 29.67 -43.09 -20.77
CA LYS A 4 30.74 -42.77 -19.82
C LYS A 4 30.27 -41.59 -18.94
N ILE A 5 29.67 -41.89 -17.81
CA ILE A 5 29.35 -40.89 -16.78
C ILE A 5 30.69 -40.40 -16.22
N SER A 6 31.01 -39.13 -16.46
CA SER A 6 32.23 -38.50 -15.97
C SER A 6 32.22 -38.50 -14.44
N LEU A 7 33.31 -38.95 -13.83
CA LEU A 7 33.50 -39.03 -12.38
C LEU A 7 33.29 -37.67 -11.69
N SER A 8 33.52 -36.55 -12.40
CA SER A 8 33.20 -35.19 -11.92
C SER A 8 31.70 -34.93 -11.76
N LEU A 9 30.85 -35.60 -12.54
CA LEU A 9 29.39 -35.43 -12.46
C LEU A 9 28.81 -36.13 -11.23
N VAL A 10 29.39 -37.28 -10.84
CA VAL A 10 28.98 -38.03 -9.64
C VAL A 10 29.51 -37.35 -8.37
N LEU A 11 30.73 -36.79 -8.41
CA LEU A 11 31.29 -36.02 -7.31
C LEU A 11 30.53 -34.70 -7.07
N GLY A 12 30.08 -34.03 -8.14
CA GLY A 12 29.26 -32.83 -8.04
C GLY A 12 27.88 -33.05 -7.43
N VAL A 13 27.23 -34.19 -7.73
CA VAL A 13 25.92 -34.54 -7.15
C VAL A 13 26.04 -35.00 -5.69
N LEU A 14 27.15 -35.64 -5.30
CA LEU A 14 27.42 -36.03 -3.92
C LEU A 14 27.68 -34.82 -2.99
N VAL A 15 28.34 -33.77 -3.49
CA VAL A 15 28.57 -32.53 -2.72
C VAL A 15 27.28 -31.74 -2.47
N VAL A 16 26.32 -31.77 -3.41
CA VAL A 16 25.01 -31.11 -3.27
C VAL A 16 24.07 -31.88 -2.33
N LEU A 17 24.22 -33.20 -2.21
CA LEU A 17 23.43 -34.02 -1.28
C LEU A 17 23.96 -33.99 0.17
N LEU A 18 25.22 -33.62 0.39
CA LEU A 18 25.81 -33.50 1.72
C LEU A 18 25.59 -32.12 2.38
N SER A 19 25.20 -31.08 1.62
CA SER A 19 24.95 -29.73 2.15
C SER A 19 23.52 -29.51 2.71
N VAL A 20 22.63 -30.50 2.63
CA VAL A 20 21.26 -30.42 3.19
C VAL A 20 21.14 -31.11 4.57
N GLY A 21 22.25 -31.60 5.13
CA GLY A 21 22.28 -32.41 6.35
C GLY A 21 22.56 -31.69 7.68
N CYS A 22 22.60 -30.35 7.74
CA CYS A 22 22.93 -29.63 8.98
C CYS A 22 21.84 -28.64 9.39
N GLN A 23 20.73 -29.18 9.92
CA GLN A 23 19.82 -28.43 10.77
C GLN A 23 19.68 -29.16 12.09
N LYS A 24 20.61 -28.91 13.02
CA LYS A 24 20.42 -29.07 14.46
C LYS A 24 21.24 -28.04 15.25
N GLU A 25 20.49 -27.18 15.92
CA GLU A 25 20.75 -26.61 17.24
C GLU A 25 22.03 -25.77 17.40
N GLY A 26 22.01 -24.59 16.78
CA GLY A 26 22.76 -23.44 17.31
C GLY A 26 22.09 -22.97 18.59
N GLY A 27 22.61 -23.41 19.74
CA GLY A 27 22.25 -22.88 21.05
C GLY A 27 22.49 -21.38 21.10
N GLN A 28 21.40 -20.62 21.19
CA GLN A 28 21.45 -19.19 21.42
C GLN A 28 21.76 -19.00 22.91
N ALA A 29 22.98 -18.59 23.22
CA ALA A 29 23.29 -18.05 24.53
C ALA A 29 22.40 -16.82 24.74
N THR A 30 21.37 -16.97 25.57
CA THR A 30 20.50 -15.88 26.00
C THR A 30 21.34 -14.96 26.89
N MET A 31 21.91 -13.93 26.29
CA MET A 31 22.34 -12.76 27.04
C MET A 31 21.06 -12.08 27.54
N SER A 32 20.77 -12.28 28.82
CA SER A 32 19.68 -11.61 29.52
C SER A 32 20.00 -10.12 29.62
N ALA A 33 19.61 -9.36 28.60
CA ALA A 33 19.36 -7.94 28.79
C ALA A 33 18.15 -7.85 29.72
N THR A 34 18.33 -7.33 30.93
CA THR A 34 17.23 -7.00 31.84
C THR A 34 16.41 -5.87 31.22
N GLY A 35 15.55 -6.23 30.27
CA GLY A 35 14.51 -5.36 29.72
C GLY A 35 13.37 -5.25 30.72
N ALA A 36 12.80 -4.05 30.83
CA ALA A 36 11.55 -3.83 31.54
C ALA A 36 10.51 -4.87 31.09
N PRO A 37 9.59 -5.33 31.96
CA PRO A 37 8.60 -6.32 31.58
C PRO A 37 7.79 -5.80 30.39
N GLU A 38 7.94 -6.45 29.23
CA GLU A 38 7.05 -6.22 28.10
C GLU A 38 5.65 -6.66 28.53
N THR A 39 4.77 -5.69 28.70
CA THR A 39 3.36 -5.97 28.99
C THR A 39 2.74 -6.56 27.73
N VAL A 40 2.41 -7.86 27.78
CA VAL A 40 1.64 -8.51 26.71
C VAL A 40 0.24 -7.89 26.71
N VAL A 41 -0.02 -6.99 25.75
CA VAL A 41 -1.34 -6.38 25.58
C VAL A 41 -2.22 -7.34 24.78
N ASP A 42 -3.29 -7.84 25.41
CA ASP A 42 -4.29 -8.68 24.74
C ASP A 42 -5.24 -7.82 23.90
N TYR A 43 -5.04 -7.86 22.58
CA TYR A 43 -5.89 -7.16 21.61
C TYR A 43 -7.18 -7.91 21.24
N SER A 44 -7.40 -9.14 21.76
CA SER A 44 -8.58 -9.95 21.40
C SER A 44 -9.91 -9.31 21.79
N GLN A 45 -9.89 -8.44 22.79
CA GLN A 45 -11.07 -7.72 23.27
C GLN A 45 -11.23 -6.33 22.64
N VAL A 46 -10.23 -5.87 21.87
CA VAL A 46 -10.25 -4.56 21.23
C VAL A 46 -11.03 -4.63 19.93
N ARG A 47 -12.17 -3.93 19.88
CA ARG A 47 -12.97 -3.79 18.65
C ARG A 47 -12.30 -2.84 17.68
N ILE A 48 -11.46 -3.36 16.79
CA ILE A 48 -10.85 -2.59 15.71
C ILE A 48 -11.89 -2.34 14.61
N LYS A 49 -12.41 -1.11 14.53
CA LYS A 49 -13.23 -0.66 13.40
C LYS A 49 -12.35 -0.11 12.29
N LYS A 50 -12.77 -0.31 11.04
CA LYS A 50 -12.14 0.38 9.90
C LYS A 50 -12.36 1.89 10.05
N PHE A 51 -11.27 2.64 10.06
CA PHE A 51 -11.28 4.09 10.10
C PHE A 51 -11.07 4.63 8.67
N PRO A 52 -12.09 5.24 8.03
CA PRO A 52 -11.91 5.78 6.69
C PRO A 52 -10.99 7.01 6.73
N VAL A 53 -10.01 7.04 5.83
CA VAL A 53 -9.09 8.17 5.67
C VAL A 53 -9.47 8.92 4.41
N ALA A 54 -9.57 10.24 4.51
CA ALA A 54 -9.92 11.14 3.40
C ALA A 54 -8.80 12.14 3.13
N MET A 55 -8.66 12.57 1.87
CA MET A 55 -7.78 13.67 1.49
C MET A 55 -8.53 15.00 1.51
N GLN A 56 -8.04 15.96 2.30
CA GLN A 56 -8.48 17.35 2.18
C GLN A 56 -7.85 17.97 0.91
N MET A 57 -8.69 18.34 -0.06
CA MET A 57 -8.23 18.73 -1.41
C MET A 57 -7.44 20.04 -1.44
N TRP A 58 -7.46 20.84 -0.37
CA TRP A 58 -6.60 22.02 -0.24
C TRP A 58 -5.10 21.67 -0.28
N THR A 59 -4.74 20.43 0.10
CA THR A 59 -3.39 19.87 -0.10
C THR A 59 -2.94 20.02 -1.56
N PHE A 60 -3.87 19.85 -2.51
CA PHE A 60 -3.65 19.96 -3.94
C PHE A 60 -4.20 21.26 -4.55
N ARG A 61 -4.27 22.37 -3.80
CA ARG A 61 -4.87 23.65 -4.27
C ARG A 61 -4.25 24.27 -5.54
N ARG A 62 -3.06 23.81 -5.95
CA ARG A 62 -2.40 24.24 -7.20
C ARG A 62 -2.87 23.46 -8.43
N PHE A 63 -3.64 22.40 -8.21
CA PHE A 63 -4.26 21.57 -9.24
C PHE A 63 -5.76 21.84 -9.29
N THR A 64 -6.34 21.61 -10.45
CA THR A 64 -7.79 21.56 -10.62
C THR A 64 -8.38 20.34 -9.89
N PHE A 65 -9.70 20.32 -9.69
CA PHE A 65 -10.40 19.24 -9.01
C PHE A 65 -10.13 17.89 -9.67
N PHE A 66 -10.25 17.80 -11.00
CA PHE A 66 -10.03 16.54 -11.71
C PHE A 66 -8.56 16.09 -11.66
N GLU A 67 -7.60 16.99 -11.78
CA GLU A 67 -6.17 16.65 -11.63
C GLU A 67 -5.84 16.19 -10.20
N ALA A 68 -6.37 16.89 -9.20
CA ALA A 68 -6.20 16.52 -7.80
C ALA A 68 -6.84 15.16 -7.50
N LEU A 69 -7.98 14.84 -8.12
CA LEU A 69 -8.63 13.55 -7.98
C LEU A 69 -7.76 12.40 -8.49
N GLU A 70 -7.08 12.58 -9.63
CA GLU A 70 -6.11 11.60 -10.14
C GLU A 70 -4.94 11.39 -9.17
N LYS A 71 -4.42 12.48 -8.56
CA LYS A 71 -3.37 12.39 -7.52
C LYS A 71 -3.85 11.61 -6.30
N VAL A 72 -5.09 11.81 -5.85
CA VAL A 72 -5.67 11.06 -4.73
C VAL A 72 -5.85 9.58 -5.08
N LYS A 73 -6.23 9.27 -6.32
CA LYS A 73 -6.34 7.89 -6.82
C LYS A 73 -4.98 7.19 -6.83
N GLU A 74 -3.93 7.85 -7.29
CA GLU A 74 -2.53 7.34 -7.25
C GLU A 74 -2.09 7.00 -5.82
N LEU A 75 -2.56 7.75 -4.81
CA LEU A 75 -2.28 7.50 -3.39
C LEU A 75 -3.12 6.37 -2.77
N GLY A 76 -4.07 5.79 -3.51
CA GLY A 76 -4.95 4.73 -3.00
C GLY A 76 -5.99 5.20 -1.98
N ILE A 77 -6.19 6.51 -1.82
CA ILE A 77 -7.16 7.08 -0.88
C ILE A 77 -8.56 7.03 -1.49
N GLY A 78 -9.55 6.57 -0.73
CA GLY A 78 -10.93 6.34 -1.21
C GLY A 78 -11.89 7.51 -0.99
N TYR A 79 -11.52 8.47 -0.15
CA TYR A 79 -12.40 9.57 0.25
C TYR A 79 -11.71 10.92 0.07
N ILE A 80 -12.48 11.95 -0.24
CA ILE A 80 -11.97 13.31 -0.38
C ILE A 80 -12.86 14.31 0.36
N GLN A 81 -12.30 15.47 0.67
CA GLN A 81 -13.04 16.67 1.05
C GLN A 81 -12.63 17.78 0.06
N ALA A 82 -13.48 18.03 -0.93
CA ALA A 82 -13.33 19.17 -1.83
C ALA A 82 -13.52 20.49 -1.06
N TYR A 83 -12.89 21.57 -1.53
CA TYR A 83 -13.03 22.89 -0.93
C TYR A 83 -13.76 23.86 -1.86
N PRO A 84 -14.57 24.80 -1.32
CA PRO A 84 -15.25 25.80 -2.14
C PRO A 84 -14.28 26.67 -2.93
N GLY A 85 -14.54 26.84 -4.23
CA GLY A 85 -13.72 27.68 -5.11
C GLY A 85 -12.55 26.96 -5.78
N GLN A 86 -12.37 25.65 -5.57
CA GLN A 86 -11.41 24.85 -6.33
C GLN A 86 -11.79 24.86 -7.82
N LYS A 87 -10.87 25.21 -8.74
CA LYS A 87 -11.17 25.14 -10.19
C LYS A 87 -11.51 23.70 -10.57
N LEU A 88 -12.56 23.47 -11.35
CA LEU A 88 -12.94 22.12 -11.77
C LEU A 88 -11.91 21.54 -12.75
N GLY A 89 -11.54 22.30 -13.78
CA GLY A 89 -10.62 21.86 -14.82
C GLY A 89 -11.27 20.86 -15.79
N GLY A 90 -10.44 20.17 -16.58
CA GLY A 90 -10.92 19.21 -17.58
C GLY A 90 -11.94 19.86 -18.53
N PRO A 91 -13.18 19.33 -18.62
CA PRO A 91 -14.23 19.89 -19.48
C PRO A 91 -14.78 21.25 -18.99
N PHE A 92 -14.52 21.66 -17.74
CA PHE A 92 -15.03 22.91 -17.14
C PHE A 92 -13.89 23.81 -16.63
N PRO A 93 -13.08 24.41 -17.51
CA PRO A 93 -11.88 25.16 -17.12
C PRO A 93 -12.16 26.43 -16.30
N GLU A 94 -13.29 27.10 -16.56
CA GLU A 94 -13.68 28.35 -15.90
C GLU A 94 -14.53 28.13 -14.64
N SER A 95 -15.11 26.94 -14.50
CA SER A 95 -16.00 26.60 -13.39
C SER A 95 -15.22 26.23 -12.13
N LYS A 96 -15.88 26.40 -10.99
CA LYS A 96 -15.32 26.09 -9.67
C LYS A 96 -16.24 25.15 -8.92
N PHE A 97 -15.65 24.32 -8.07
CA PHE A 97 -16.36 23.52 -7.10
C PHE A 97 -17.06 24.44 -6.11
N SER A 98 -18.34 24.68 -6.31
CA SER A 98 -19.18 25.55 -5.49
C SER A 98 -20.63 25.03 -5.48
N HIS A 99 -21.50 25.70 -4.73
CA HIS A 99 -22.93 25.41 -4.72
C HIS A 99 -23.65 25.93 -5.97
N GLU A 100 -22.94 26.63 -6.86
CA GLU A 100 -23.46 27.22 -8.10
C GLU A 100 -23.13 26.35 -9.33
N MET A 101 -22.55 25.16 -9.13
CA MET A 101 -22.25 24.25 -10.23
C MET A 101 -23.51 23.91 -11.02
N SER A 102 -23.37 23.86 -12.34
CA SER A 102 -24.45 23.43 -13.22
C SER A 102 -24.78 21.94 -13.01
N GLU A 103 -25.96 21.53 -13.44
CA GLU A 103 -26.35 20.11 -13.39
C GLU A 103 -25.37 19.22 -14.15
N GLU A 104 -24.86 19.69 -15.29
CA GLU A 104 -23.84 18.99 -16.08
C GLU A 104 -22.52 18.83 -15.31
N GLU A 105 -22.06 19.89 -14.63
CA GLU A 105 -20.85 19.87 -13.81
C GLU A 105 -20.99 18.91 -12.62
N ILE A 106 -22.15 18.92 -11.95
CA ILE A 106 -22.44 18.02 -10.84
C ILE A 106 -22.40 16.57 -11.32
N GLN A 107 -23.04 16.26 -12.45
CA GLN A 107 -23.05 14.91 -13.02
C GLN A 107 -21.65 14.44 -13.38
N ALA A 108 -20.83 15.30 -13.98
CA ALA A 108 -19.45 14.97 -14.31
C ALA A 108 -18.58 14.74 -13.07
N VAL A 109 -18.73 15.58 -12.02
CA VAL A 109 -18.07 15.38 -10.73
C VAL A 109 -18.50 14.05 -10.10
N GLN A 110 -19.81 13.76 -10.05
CA GLN A 110 -20.31 12.50 -9.51
C GLN A 110 -19.80 11.29 -10.30
N ALA A 111 -19.76 11.37 -11.62
CA ALA A 111 -19.20 10.32 -12.47
C ALA A 111 -17.72 10.09 -12.17
N ALA A 112 -16.93 11.15 -11.99
CA ALA A 112 -15.51 11.04 -11.65
C ALA A 112 -15.25 10.46 -10.25
N LEU A 113 -16.19 10.64 -9.31
CA LEU A 113 -16.13 10.10 -7.95
C LEU A 113 -16.54 8.62 -7.87
N LYS A 114 -17.31 8.13 -8.84
CA LYS A 114 -17.64 6.70 -8.92
C LYS A 114 -16.40 5.94 -9.41
N ARG A 115 -15.99 4.94 -8.64
CA ARG A 115 -15.02 3.92 -9.04
C ARG A 115 -15.75 2.68 -9.52
#